data_AF-T0L697-F1
#
_entry.id   AF-T0L697-F1
#
_cell.length_a   1.000
_cell.length_b   1.000
_cell.length_c   1.000
_cell.angle_alpha   90.00
_cell.angle_beta   90.00
_cell.angle_gamma   90.00
#
_symmetry.space_group_name_H-M   'P 1'
#
loop_
_entity.id
_entity.type
_entity.pdbx_description
1 polymer ?
#
loop_
_entity_poly.entity_id
_entity_poly.type
_entity_poly.pdbx_seq_one_letter_code
_entity_poly.pdbx_strand_id
1 'polypeptide(L)'
;MNLDHIYKELSSKRDLKPECQGTIRGTCQEYCPYFEYIERTIRGDINKYEKDVLVKKYYRSSAGRTKAFPEDVRPINVLEKTLNHILSFCFNDFSLDLYKFVENRTRAIRLDISIQELECDTTISILEKICRFHILYNLALYDVKEFESHLNLEQCKKILSTLYDLYLKRNSVLMSQNEVEFISYYILMTFDEKFLFLEKYSNELKIKECFYIKRCYKQNNISEFFRLARKMDFFSYCIIHSYFDKVRLRGMEIYAKCFVEKIEENFFNKILWTNECELKSLCEKINLKFNDNKIDFKNKDLFENENILIKTRKELIYLTHPSIMIYFGDIDYKIFKIIRDLFIRRKIQPFFSSKKSEIINLEKPKKIKFAIFSSESETLKDIYNVILKIYCKAISTIFLSDLHKKIIIFEKKKNLSRKICYCILDLYIKKY
;
A
#
# COMPACT_ATOMS: atom_id res chain seq x y z
N MET A 1 -23.72 7.02 -35.54
CA MET A 1 -24.26 5.69 -35.19
C MET A 1 -25.31 5.89 -34.11
N ASN A 2 -26.55 5.40 -34.29
CA ASN A 2 -27.63 5.62 -33.32
C ASN A 2 -27.50 4.60 -32.17
N LEU A 3 -26.95 5.03 -31.04
CA LEU A 3 -26.67 4.15 -29.89
C LEU A 3 -27.96 3.62 -29.25
N ASP A 4 -29.04 4.39 -29.23
CA ASP A 4 -30.35 3.96 -28.70
C ASP A 4 -30.92 2.77 -29.47
N HIS A 5 -30.78 2.78 -30.80
CA HIS A 5 -31.18 1.65 -31.64
C HIS A 5 -30.36 0.39 -31.29
N ILE A 6 -29.03 0.54 -31.18
CA ILE A 6 -28.12 -0.56 -30.82
C ILE A 6 -28.47 -1.13 -29.44
N TYR A 7 -28.72 -0.26 -28.44
CA TYR A 7 -29.09 -0.68 -27.10
C TYR A 7 -30.37 -1.51 -27.10
N LYS A 8 -31.42 -1.05 -27.79
CA LYS A 8 -32.70 -1.77 -27.90
C LYS A 8 -32.51 -3.15 -28.54
N GLU A 9 -31.76 -3.23 -29.63
CA GLU A 9 -31.47 -4.49 -30.31
C GLU A 9 -30.71 -5.48 -29.40
N LEU A 10 -29.67 -5.00 -28.71
CA LEU A 10 -28.91 -5.82 -27.77
C LEU A 10 -29.76 -6.27 -26.58
N SER A 11 -30.61 -5.40 -26.04
CA SER A 11 -31.51 -5.72 -24.93
C SER A 11 -32.48 -6.84 -25.33
N SER A 12 -33.16 -6.72 -26.48
CA SER A 12 -34.08 -7.75 -26.95
C SER A 12 -33.38 -9.09 -27.20
N LYS A 13 -32.15 -9.08 -27.73
CA LYS A 13 -31.35 -10.30 -27.90
C LYS A 13 -30.98 -10.96 -26.56
N ARG A 14 -30.73 -10.15 -25.52
CA ARG A 14 -30.42 -10.64 -24.16
C ARG A 14 -31.61 -11.25 -23.46
N ASP A 15 -32.79 -10.66 -23.60
CA ASP A 15 -34.02 -11.15 -22.96
C ASP A 15 -34.39 -12.56 -23.44
N LEU A 16 -34.14 -12.85 -24.71
CA LEU A 16 -34.37 -14.15 -25.33
C LEU A 16 -33.28 -15.20 -25.00
N LYS A 17 -32.14 -14.79 -24.43
CA LYS A 17 -31.00 -15.67 -24.20
C LYS A 17 -31.24 -16.53 -22.95
N PRO A 18 -31.08 -17.87 -23.03
CA PRO A 18 -31.22 -18.74 -21.88
C PRO A 18 -30.12 -18.45 -20.84
N GLU A 19 -30.38 -18.83 -19.59
CA GLU A 19 -29.35 -18.76 -18.55
C GLU A 19 -28.21 -19.73 -18.86
N CYS A 20 -26.98 -19.31 -18.59
CA CYS A 20 -25.81 -20.17 -18.76
C CYS A 20 -25.90 -21.31 -17.75
N GLN A 21 -25.73 -22.55 -18.22
CA GLN A 21 -25.65 -23.73 -17.36
C GLN A 21 -24.18 -23.95 -16.95
N GLY A 22 -23.93 -24.13 -15.65
CA GLY A 22 -22.60 -24.33 -15.09
C GLY A 22 -21.77 -23.06 -14.92
N THR A 23 -20.47 -23.22 -14.63
CA THR A 23 -19.54 -22.12 -14.38
C THR A 23 -19.36 -21.27 -15.65
N ILE A 24 -19.64 -19.98 -15.54
CA ILE A 24 -19.51 -19.03 -16.65
C ILE A 24 -18.03 -18.82 -16.94
N ARG A 25 -17.64 -18.81 -18.21
CA ARG A 25 -16.32 -18.36 -18.67
C ARG A 25 -16.45 -17.01 -19.35
N GLY A 26 -15.75 -16.01 -18.86
CA GLY A 26 -15.81 -14.66 -19.40
C GLY A 26 -15.22 -14.56 -20.80
N THR A 27 -15.89 -13.86 -21.70
CA THR A 27 -15.45 -13.62 -23.08
C THR A 27 -15.21 -12.15 -23.40
N CYS A 28 -15.52 -11.23 -22.47
CA CYS A 28 -15.29 -9.79 -22.65
C CYS A 28 -13.79 -9.47 -22.71
N GLN A 29 -13.27 -9.09 -23.89
CA GLN A 29 -11.86 -8.73 -24.06
C GLN A 29 -11.54 -7.27 -23.68
N GLU A 30 -12.56 -6.48 -23.35
CA GLU A 30 -12.46 -5.06 -23.03
C GLU A 30 -12.55 -4.80 -21.51
N TYR A 31 -12.16 -3.61 -21.05
CA TYR A 31 -12.27 -3.23 -19.64
C TYR A 31 -13.72 -3.04 -19.17
N CYS A 32 -14.62 -2.74 -20.10
CA CYS A 32 -16.06 -2.62 -19.93
C CYS A 32 -16.78 -3.46 -20.99
N PRO A 33 -17.72 -4.34 -20.61
CA PRO A 33 -18.56 -5.07 -21.57
C PRO A 33 -19.27 -4.15 -22.54
N TYR A 34 -19.40 -4.58 -23.80
CA TYR A 34 -19.97 -3.74 -24.87
C TYR A 34 -21.39 -3.26 -24.55
N PHE A 35 -22.23 -4.12 -23.97
CA PHE A 35 -23.59 -3.71 -23.58
C PHE A 35 -23.59 -2.61 -22.51
N GLU A 36 -22.77 -2.76 -21.47
CA GLU A 36 -22.61 -1.73 -20.43
C GLU A 36 -22.03 -0.44 -21.01
N TYR A 37 -21.05 -0.54 -21.92
CA TYR A 37 -20.49 0.61 -22.61
C TYR A 37 -21.56 1.43 -23.34
N ILE A 38 -22.42 0.76 -24.14
CA ILE A 38 -23.51 1.43 -24.85
C ILE A 38 -24.50 2.05 -23.86
N GLU A 39 -24.93 1.30 -22.85
CA GLU A 39 -25.89 1.76 -21.84
C GLU A 39 -25.40 3.01 -21.11
N ARG A 40 -24.16 2.99 -20.62
CA ARG A 40 -23.57 4.08 -19.85
C ARG A 40 -23.28 5.30 -20.72
N THR A 41 -22.94 5.09 -22.00
CA THR A 41 -22.74 6.19 -22.96
C THR A 41 -24.04 6.93 -23.23
N ILE A 42 -25.15 6.21 -23.43
CA ILE A 42 -26.48 6.83 -23.63
C ILE A 42 -26.93 7.60 -22.39
N ARG A 43 -26.72 7.03 -21.19
CA ARG A 43 -27.13 7.65 -19.92
C ARG A 43 -26.20 8.75 -19.42
N GLY A 44 -25.03 8.94 -20.04
CA GLY A 44 -24.01 9.86 -19.54
C GLY A 44 -23.40 9.45 -18.18
N ASP A 45 -23.48 8.17 -17.80
CA ASP A 45 -22.90 7.64 -16.55
C ASP A 45 -21.41 7.34 -16.73
N ILE A 46 -20.62 8.39 -16.99
CA ILE A 46 -19.18 8.33 -17.23
C ILE A 46 -18.45 9.03 -16.10
N ASN A 47 -17.56 8.30 -15.40
CA ASN A 47 -16.78 8.90 -14.33
C ASN A 47 -15.64 9.77 -14.92
N LYS A 48 -15.18 10.78 -14.16
CA LYS A 48 -14.05 11.65 -14.57
C LYS A 48 -12.75 10.89 -14.88
N TYR A 49 -12.56 9.69 -14.32
CA TYR A 49 -11.41 8.80 -14.59
C TYR A 49 -11.61 7.88 -15.81
N GLU A 50 -12.77 7.93 -16.48
CA GLU A 50 -13.14 7.05 -17.60
C GLU A 50 -13.29 7.82 -18.93
N LYS A 51 -12.66 9.00 -19.07
CA LYS A 51 -12.78 9.82 -20.28
C LYS A 51 -12.32 9.09 -21.54
N ASP A 52 -11.22 8.34 -21.44
CA ASP A 52 -10.63 7.64 -22.57
C ASP A 52 -11.06 6.17 -22.64
N VAL A 53 -11.26 5.53 -21.48
CA VAL A 53 -11.57 4.10 -21.37
C VAL A 53 -12.58 3.87 -20.25
N LEU A 54 -13.75 3.32 -20.59
CA LEU A 54 -14.74 2.90 -19.59
C LEU A 54 -14.30 1.59 -18.91
N VAL A 55 -14.60 1.47 -17.63
CA VAL A 55 -14.32 0.26 -16.85
C VAL A 55 -15.62 -0.27 -16.26
N LYS A 56 -15.85 -1.59 -16.34
CA LYS A 56 -17.04 -2.27 -15.81
C LYS A 56 -17.38 -1.79 -14.39
N LYS A 57 -18.59 -1.25 -14.21
CA LYS A 57 -19.10 -0.74 -12.93
C LYS A 57 -19.70 -1.88 -12.12
N TYR A 58 -19.46 -1.87 -10.81
CA TYR A 58 -20.18 -2.77 -9.91
C TYR A 58 -21.56 -2.18 -9.62
N TYR A 59 -22.61 -2.91 -9.98
CA TYR A 59 -23.98 -2.63 -9.59
C TYR A 59 -24.37 -3.57 -8.44
N ARG A 60 -24.93 -3.00 -7.36
CA ARG A 60 -25.54 -3.82 -6.30
C ARG A 60 -26.74 -4.53 -6.88
N SER A 61 -26.88 -5.81 -6.60
CA SER A 61 -28.02 -6.64 -7.01
C SER A 61 -29.30 -6.23 -6.25
N SER A 62 -29.78 -5.01 -6.47
CA SER A 62 -30.91 -4.45 -5.73
C SER A 62 -32.27 -4.71 -6.41
N ALA A 63 -32.32 -5.43 -7.53
CA ALA A 63 -33.58 -5.77 -8.19
C ALA A 63 -33.38 -6.92 -9.18
N GLY A 64 -33.72 -8.15 -8.78
CA GLY A 64 -33.71 -9.31 -9.68
C GLY A 64 -32.32 -9.79 -10.07
N ARG A 65 -32.18 -11.10 -10.27
CA ARG A 65 -30.91 -11.68 -10.74
C ARG A 65 -30.68 -11.21 -12.18
N THR A 66 -29.80 -10.22 -12.39
CA THR A 66 -29.26 -9.97 -13.73
C THR A 66 -28.51 -11.22 -14.16
N LYS A 67 -29.06 -11.94 -15.14
CA LYS A 67 -28.41 -13.10 -15.77
C LYS A 67 -26.99 -12.69 -16.16
N ALA A 68 -25.99 -13.36 -15.62
CA ALA A 68 -24.61 -13.10 -15.98
C ALA A 68 -24.32 -13.83 -17.31
N PHE A 69 -24.01 -13.06 -18.36
CA PHE A 69 -23.64 -13.62 -19.65
C PHE A 69 -22.11 -13.69 -19.80
N PRO A 70 -21.56 -14.68 -20.52
CA PRO A 70 -20.12 -14.75 -20.83
C PRO A 70 -19.54 -13.43 -21.35
N GLU A 71 -20.25 -12.75 -22.25
CA GLU A 71 -19.85 -11.45 -22.82
C GLU A 71 -19.88 -10.28 -21.84
N ASP A 72 -20.51 -10.45 -20.66
CA ASP A 72 -20.48 -9.47 -19.57
C ASP A 72 -19.34 -9.68 -18.60
N VAL A 73 -18.64 -10.82 -18.69
CA VAL A 73 -17.62 -11.22 -17.72
C VAL A 73 -16.25 -11.17 -18.39
N ARG A 74 -15.28 -10.54 -17.74
CA ARG A 74 -13.90 -10.42 -18.25
C ARG A 74 -13.08 -11.65 -17.85
N PRO A 75 -12.33 -12.28 -18.77
CA PRO A 75 -11.41 -13.36 -18.43
C PRO A 75 -10.20 -12.85 -17.65
N ILE A 76 -9.48 -13.77 -17.00
CA ILE A 76 -8.41 -13.47 -16.02
C ILE A 76 -7.34 -12.48 -16.51
N ASN A 77 -6.90 -12.62 -17.76
CA ASN A 77 -5.90 -11.74 -18.38
C ASN A 77 -6.41 -10.29 -18.54
N VAL A 78 -7.71 -10.12 -18.82
CA VAL A 78 -8.35 -8.81 -18.94
C VAL A 78 -8.58 -8.21 -17.55
N LEU A 79 -8.96 -9.03 -16.56
CA LEU A 79 -9.09 -8.59 -15.16
C LEU A 79 -7.79 -8.00 -14.63
N GLU A 80 -6.65 -8.66 -14.87
CA GLU A 80 -5.34 -8.16 -14.46
C GLU A 80 -4.98 -6.83 -15.14
N LYS A 81 -5.16 -6.74 -16.47
CA LYS A 81 -4.91 -5.50 -17.22
C LYS A 81 -5.81 -4.35 -16.74
N THR A 82 -7.10 -4.65 -16.51
CA THR A 82 -8.07 -3.69 -16.01
C THR A 82 -7.68 -3.19 -14.62
N LEU A 83 -7.25 -4.08 -13.73
CA LEU A 83 -6.76 -3.71 -12.40
C LEU A 83 -5.54 -2.78 -12.49
N ASN A 84 -4.53 -3.16 -13.28
CA ASN A 84 -3.33 -2.36 -13.44
C ASN A 84 -3.66 -0.97 -14.01
N HIS A 85 -4.61 -0.88 -14.94
CA HIS A 85 -5.10 0.40 -15.46
C HIS A 85 -5.75 1.26 -14.37
N ILE A 86 -6.72 0.74 -13.60
CA ILE A 86 -7.39 1.56 -12.57
C ILE A 86 -6.46 1.93 -11.40
N LEU A 87 -5.51 1.06 -11.04
CA LEU A 87 -4.54 1.37 -10.00
C LEU A 87 -3.52 2.43 -10.46
N SER A 88 -3.34 2.64 -11.76
CA SER A 88 -2.46 3.71 -12.27
C SER A 88 -2.95 5.12 -11.92
N PHE A 89 -4.24 5.29 -11.60
CA PHE A 89 -4.76 6.58 -11.13
C PHE A 89 -4.33 6.89 -9.69
N CYS A 90 -4.05 5.86 -8.87
CA CYS A 90 -3.68 6.00 -7.46
C CYS A 90 -2.27 6.57 -7.23
N PHE A 91 -1.47 6.76 -8.29
CA PHE A 91 -0.12 7.33 -8.15
C PHE A 91 -0.13 8.81 -7.76
N ASN A 92 -1.14 9.57 -8.20
CA ASN A 92 -1.14 11.04 -8.10
C ASN A 92 -2.37 11.62 -7.39
N ASP A 93 -3.34 10.78 -7.04
CA ASP A 93 -4.60 11.20 -6.45
C ASP A 93 -4.93 10.26 -5.27
N PHE A 94 -5.20 10.85 -4.11
CA PHE A 94 -5.60 10.15 -2.88
C PHE A 94 -6.94 10.69 -2.38
N SER A 95 -7.76 11.22 -3.29
CA SER A 95 -9.07 11.75 -2.98
C SER A 95 -10.09 10.64 -2.67
N LEU A 96 -11.11 11.01 -1.91
CA LEU A 96 -12.26 10.15 -1.67
C LEU A 96 -12.98 9.76 -2.97
N ASP A 97 -12.99 10.66 -3.97
CA ASP A 97 -13.58 10.39 -5.28
C ASP A 97 -12.85 9.26 -6.01
N LEU A 98 -11.51 9.30 -6.03
CA LEU A 98 -10.74 8.23 -6.65
C LEU A 98 -10.93 6.93 -5.89
N TYR A 99 -10.91 6.97 -4.55
CA TYR A 99 -11.19 5.79 -3.74
C TYR A 99 -12.54 5.17 -4.12
N LYS A 100 -13.63 5.95 -4.15
CA LYS A 100 -14.97 5.46 -4.52
C LYS A 100 -15.00 4.86 -5.92
N PHE A 101 -14.29 5.48 -6.87
CA PHE A 101 -14.17 4.95 -8.23
C PHE A 101 -13.45 3.58 -8.24
N VAL A 102 -12.22 3.52 -7.73
CA VAL A 102 -11.39 2.30 -7.75
C VAL A 102 -12.04 1.19 -6.91
N GLU A 103 -12.61 1.51 -5.76
CA GLU A 103 -13.31 0.55 -4.91
C GLU A 103 -14.50 -0.09 -5.64
N ASN A 104 -15.29 0.71 -6.37
CA ASN A 104 -16.38 0.17 -7.18
C ASN A 104 -15.87 -0.74 -8.31
N ARG A 105 -14.82 -0.33 -9.04
CA ARG A 105 -14.27 -1.14 -10.15
C ARG A 105 -13.59 -2.42 -9.66
N THR A 106 -12.91 -2.38 -8.52
CA THR A 106 -12.31 -3.58 -7.91
C THR A 106 -13.37 -4.56 -7.39
N ARG A 107 -14.54 -4.09 -6.92
CA ARG A 107 -15.70 -4.97 -6.67
C ARG A 107 -16.20 -5.66 -7.93
N ALA A 108 -16.26 -4.96 -9.07
CA ALA A 108 -16.65 -5.58 -10.34
C ALA A 108 -15.63 -6.64 -10.79
N ILE A 109 -14.33 -6.38 -10.61
CA ILE A 109 -13.26 -7.36 -10.90
C ILE A 109 -13.41 -8.60 -10.01
N ARG A 110 -13.62 -8.41 -8.69
CA ARG A 110 -13.83 -9.50 -7.74
C ARG A 110 -15.10 -10.30 -8.05
N LEU A 111 -16.16 -9.64 -8.50
CA LEU A 111 -17.40 -10.30 -8.93
C LEU A 111 -17.13 -11.19 -10.15
N ASP A 112 -16.40 -10.70 -11.15
CA ASP A 112 -16.02 -11.49 -12.34
C ASP A 112 -15.15 -12.71 -11.96
N ILE A 113 -14.24 -12.56 -11.00
CA ILE A 113 -13.45 -13.67 -10.43
C ILE A 113 -14.37 -14.72 -9.81
N SER A 114 -15.33 -14.28 -8.99
CA SER A 114 -16.26 -15.16 -8.29
C SER A 114 -17.21 -15.89 -9.24
N ILE A 115 -17.74 -15.21 -10.26
CA ILE A 115 -18.64 -15.80 -11.26
C ILE A 115 -17.94 -16.92 -12.05
N GLN A 116 -16.64 -16.76 -12.29
CA GLN A 116 -15.82 -17.72 -13.03
C GLN A 116 -15.13 -18.76 -12.14
N GLU A 117 -15.31 -18.68 -10.82
CA GLU A 117 -14.68 -19.58 -9.83
C GLU A 117 -13.15 -19.70 -10.02
N LEU A 118 -12.48 -18.57 -10.27
CA LEU A 118 -11.04 -18.56 -10.61
C LEU A 118 -10.14 -18.70 -9.38
N GLU A 119 -9.32 -19.75 -9.32
CA GLU A 119 -8.42 -20.05 -8.18
C GLU A 119 -6.93 -20.15 -8.57
N CYS A 120 -6.47 -19.33 -9.53
CA CYS A 120 -5.09 -19.37 -10.02
C CYS A 120 -4.17 -18.31 -9.38
N ASP A 121 -2.85 -18.43 -9.61
CA ASP A 121 -1.85 -17.47 -9.11
C ASP A 121 -2.12 -16.02 -9.57
N THR A 122 -2.70 -15.83 -10.76
CA THR A 122 -3.11 -14.49 -11.22
C THR A 122 -4.27 -13.93 -10.40
N THR A 123 -5.24 -14.77 -9.98
CA THR A 123 -6.30 -14.37 -9.04
C THR A 123 -5.68 -13.89 -7.74
N ILE A 124 -4.74 -14.65 -7.18
CA ILE A 124 -4.02 -14.28 -5.95
C ILE A 124 -3.37 -12.91 -6.14
N SER A 125 -2.57 -12.71 -7.19
CA SER A 125 -1.92 -11.43 -7.52
C SER A 125 -2.91 -10.26 -7.62
N ILE A 126 -4.07 -10.46 -8.26
CA ILE A 126 -5.13 -9.44 -8.34
C ILE A 126 -5.66 -9.09 -6.94
N LEU A 127 -6.00 -10.08 -6.13
CA LEU A 127 -6.55 -9.87 -4.79
C LEU A 127 -5.52 -9.21 -3.85
N GLU A 128 -4.26 -9.61 -3.95
CA GLU A 128 -3.14 -8.99 -3.22
C GLU A 128 -3.05 -7.48 -3.50
N LYS A 129 -3.13 -7.09 -4.78
CA LYS A 129 -3.09 -5.68 -5.21
C LYS A 129 -4.30 -4.88 -4.69
N ILE A 130 -5.50 -5.45 -4.77
CA ILE A 130 -6.73 -4.82 -4.26
C ILE A 130 -6.66 -4.67 -2.74
N CYS A 131 -6.15 -5.67 -2.02
CA CYS A 131 -5.96 -5.61 -0.58
C CYS A 131 -5.00 -4.47 -0.18
N ARG A 132 -3.86 -4.33 -0.86
CA ARG A 132 -2.91 -3.22 -0.62
C ARG A 132 -3.55 -1.85 -0.88
N PHE A 133 -4.39 -1.72 -1.92
CA PHE A 133 -5.18 -0.52 -2.17
C PHE A 133 -6.06 -0.16 -0.95
N HIS A 134 -6.83 -1.11 -0.43
CA HIS A 134 -7.68 -0.86 0.74
C HIS A 134 -6.89 -0.48 1.99
N ILE A 135 -5.75 -1.14 2.24
CA ILE A 135 -4.89 -0.83 3.39
C ILE A 135 -4.35 0.60 3.28
N LEU A 136 -3.82 0.98 2.11
CA LEU A 136 -3.25 2.30 1.86
C LEU A 136 -4.29 3.40 2.04
N TYR A 137 -5.44 3.25 1.38
CA TYR A 137 -6.49 4.25 1.42
C TYR A 137 -7.15 4.38 2.79
N ASN A 138 -7.10 3.33 3.63
CA ASN A 138 -7.54 3.42 5.01
C ASN A 138 -6.75 4.46 5.80
N LEU A 139 -5.44 4.54 5.59
CA LEU A 139 -4.59 5.54 6.19
C LEU A 139 -4.70 6.88 5.45
N ALA A 140 -4.73 6.87 4.11
CA ALA A 140 -4.76 8.08 3.30
C ALA A 140 -6.00 8.94 3.52
N LEU A 141 -7.15 8.30 3.75
CA LEU A 141 -8.42 8.96 4.00
C LEU A 141 -8.81 8.97 5.48
N TYR A 142 -7.88 8.68 6.39
CA TYR A 142 -8.16 8.50 7.82
C TYR A 142 -8.79 9.74 8.49
N ASP A 143 -8.46 10.94 8.00
CA ASP A 143 -8.98 12.22 8.49
C ASP A 143 -10.12 12.79 7.62
N VAL A 144 -10.53 12.07 6.58
CA VAL A 144 -11.65 12.47 5.71
C VAL A 144 -12.96 12.04 6.35
N LYS A 145 -13.81 13.01 6.70
CA LYS A 145 -15.05 12.79 7.48
C LYS A 145 -16.05 11.86 6.77
N GLU A 146 -16.14 11.95 5.45
CA GLU A 146 -17.05 11.16 4.63
C GLU A 146 -16.52 9.75 4.32
N PHE A 147 -15.28 9.44 4.72
CA PHE A 147 -14.68 8.13 4.51
C PHE A 147 -15.09 7.15 5.61
N GLU A 148 -15.89 6.14 5.23
CA GLU A 148 -16.32 5.08 6.12
C GLU A 148 -15.23 4.01 6.26
N SER A 149 -14.21 4.30 7.09
CA SER A 149 -13.06 3.39 7.33
C SER A 149 -13.49 1.97 7.72
N HIS A 150 -14.55 1.81 8.51
CA HIS A 150 -15.09 0.50 8.87
C HIS A 150 -15.46 -0.35 7.64
N LEU A 151 -16.20 0.23 6.68
CA LEU A 151 -16.60 -0.48 5.47
C LEU A 151 -15.40 -0.86 4.59
N ASN A 152 -14.39 0.02 4.51
CA ASN A 152 -13.14 -0.26 3.81
C ASN A 152 -12.40 -1.45 4.45
N LEU A 153 -12.26 -1.45 5.78
CA LEU A 153 -11.63 -2.54 6.53
C LEU A 153 -12.39 -3.85 6.39
N GLU A 154 -13.73 -3.84 6.36
CA GLU A 154 -14.54 -5.03 6.08
C GLU A 154 -14.28 -5.61 4.69
N GLN A 155 -14.15 -4.76 3.65
CA GLN A 155 -13.77 -5.23 2.32
C GLN A 155 -12.37 -5.85 2.33
N CYS A 156 -11.42 -5.21 3.02
CA CYS A 156 -10.06 -5.71 3.16
C CYS A 156 -10.03 -7.08 3.85
N LYS A 157 -10.78 -7.26 4.94
CA LYS A 157 -10.92 -8.54 5.65
C LYS A 157 -11.48 -9.65 4.77
N LYS A 158 -12.53 -9.35 3.98
CA LYS A 158 -13.10 -10.31 3.03
C LYS A 158 -12.06 -10.78 2.01
N ILE A 159 -11.27 -9.86 1.47
CA ILE A 159 -10.19 -10.21 0.53
C ILE A 159 -9.11 -11.05 1.22
N LEU A 160 -8.69 -10.68 2.43
CA LEU A 160 -7.69 -11.43 3.20
C LEU A 160 -8.16 -12.85 3.52
N SER A 161 -9.44 -13.04 3.84
CA SER A 161 -10.03 -14.38 4.03
C SER A 161 -9.97 -15.20 2.74
N THR A 162 -10.36 -14.63 1.60
CA THR A 162 -10.26 -15.31 0.30
C THR A 162 -8.82 -15.66 -0.05
N LEU A 163 -7.87 -14.74 0.18
CA LEU A 163 -6.44 -14.99 -0.02
C LEU A 163 -5.94 -16.15 0.85
N TYR A 164 -6.34 -16.18 2.13
CA TYR A 164 -6.00 -17.27 3.04
C TYR A 164 -6.46 -18.63 2.50
N ASP A 165 -7.72 -18.72 2.06
CA ASP A 165 -8.27 -19.96 1.50
C ASP A 165 -7.51 -20.38 0.22
N LEU A 166 -7.18 -19.44 -0.66
CA LEU A 166 -6.39 -19.71 -1.87
C LEU A 166 -4.97 -20.18 -1.54
N TYR A 167 -4.31 -19.59 -0.54
CA TYR A 167 -2.96 -20.02 -0.12
C TYR A 167 -2.97 -21.42 0.53
N LEU A 168 -4.03 -21.79 1.25
CA LEU A 168 -4.19 -23.15 1.76
C LEU A 168 -4.36 -24.15 0.62
N LYS A 169 -5.21 -23.84 -0.37
CA LYS A 169 -5.44 -24.70 -1.54
C LYS A 169 -4.21 -24.89 -2.41
N ARG A 170 -3.28 -23.92 -2.41
CA ARG A 170 -2.07 -23.95 -3.24
C ARG A 170 -1.15 -25.15 -2.95
N ASN A 171 -1.30 -25.85 -1.81
CA ASN A 171 -0.52 -27.05 -1.44
C ASN A 171 1.01 -26.95 -1.72
N SER A 172 1.56 -25.73 -1.68
CA SER A 172 2.99 -25.50 -1.90
C SER A 172 3.77 -25.82 -0.64
N VAL A 173 4.87 -26.57 -0.79
CA VAL A 173 5.81 -26.89 0.31
C VAL A 173 6.55 -25.64 0.80
N LEU A 174 6.79 -24.67 -0.08
CA LEU A 174 7.47 -23.43 0.25
C LEU A 174 6.48 -22.26 0.21
N MET A 175 6.41 -21.54 1.32
CA MET A 175 5.62 -20.33 1.44
C MET A 175 6.26 -19.19 0.67
N SER A 176 5.46 -18.50 -0.13
CA SER A 176 5.93 -17.31 -0.83
C SER A 176 6.07 -16.13 0.12
N GLN A 177 6.96 -15.21 -0.25
CA GLN A 177 7.17 -13.95 0.46
C GLN A 177 5.88 -13.12 0.59
N ASN A 178 5.06 -13.10 -0.46
CA ASN A 178 3.76 -12.43 -0.45
C ASN A 178 2.77 -13.17 0.46
N GLU A 179 2.75 -14.49 0.44
CA GLU A 179 1.89 -15.26 1.35
C GLU A 179 2.18 -14.90 2.82
N VAL A 180 3.45 -14.83 3.23
CA VAL A 180 3.82 -14.36 4.58
C VAL A 180 3.32 -12.93 4.84
N GLU A 181 3.44 -12.04 3.85
CA GLU A 181 2.97 -10.66 3.92
C GLU A 181 1.44 -10.58 4.16
N PHE A 182 0.63 -11.27 3.37
CA PHE A 182 -0.84 -11.20 3.47
C PHE A 182 -1.39 -11.95 4.68
N ILE A 183 -0.74 -13.04 5.10
CA ILE A 183 -1.09 -13.70 6.37
C ILE A 183 -0.75 -12.78 7.56
N SER A 184 0.37 -12.05 7.50
CA SER A 184 0.66 -11.01 8.50
C SER A 184 -0.45 -9.98 8.55
N TYR A 185 -0.90 -9.46 7.40
CA TYR A 185 -2.01 -8.51 7.34
C TYR A 185 -3.30 -9.08 7.91
N TYR A 186 -3.60 -10.36 7.66
CA TYR A 186 -4.78 -11.00 8.21
C TYR A 186 -4.74 -11.09 9.74
N ILE A 187 -3.58 -11.42 10.33
CA ILE A 187 -3.41 -11.42 11.79
C ILE A 187 -3.58 -10.00 12.37
N LEU A 188 -2.97 -9.01 11.73
CA LEU A 188 -3.02 -7.61 12.17
C LEU A 188 -4.44 -7.01 12.08
N MET A 189 -5.23 -7.42 11.09
CA MET A 189 -6.60 -6.95 10.87
C MET A 189 -7.64 -7.56 11.84
N THR A 190 -7.25 -8.61 12.56
CA THR A 190 -8.16 -9.43 13.38
C THR A 190 -7.82 -9.35 14.88
N PHE A 191 -7.26 -8.22 15.34
CA PHE A 191 -6.89 -8.07 16.77
C PHE A 191 -8.05 -8.24 17.73
N ASP A 192 -9.25 -7.82 17.36
CA ASP A 192 -10.44 -7.94 18.20
C ASP A 192 -11.10 -9.32 18.13
N GLU A 193 -10.82 -10.08 17.09
CA GLU A 193 -11.41 -11.40 16.86
C GLU A 193 -10.69 -12.49 17.66
N LYS A 194 -11.28 -13.70 17.67
CA LYS A 194 -10.68 -14.88 18.28
C LYS A 194 -9.36 -15.24 17.60
N PHE A 195 -8.54 -16.02 18.30
CA PHE A 195 -7.24 -16.45 17.78
C PHE A 195 -7.41 -17.29 16.52
N LEU A 196 -6.74 -16.87 15.43
CA LEU A 196 -6.65 -17.66 14.21
C LEU A 196 -5.46 -18.60 14.37
N PHE A 197 -5.71 -19.90 14.53
CA PHE A 197 -4.63 -20.88 14.62
C PHE A 197 -4.06 -21.12 13.22
N LEU A 198 -2.81 -20.72 13.03
CA LEU A 198 -2.11 -20.71 11.75
C LEU A 198 -0.84 -21.56 11.85
N GLU A 199 -1.01 -22.86 12.09
CA GLU A 199 0.10 -23.80 12.36
C GLU A 199 1.18 -23.76 11.27
N LYS A 200 0.74 -23.76 9.99
CA LYS A 200 1.59 -23.66 8.79
C LYS A 200 2.56 -22.47 8.87
N TYR A 201 2.15 -21.37 9.49
CA TYR A 201 2.86 -20.09 9.49
C TYR A 201 3.63 -19.84 10.80
N SER A 202 3.53 -20.74 11.77
CA SER A 202 4.00 -20.53 13.15
C SER A 202 5.50 -20.27 13.27
N ASN A 203 6.32 -20.75 12.34
CA ASN A 203 7.77 -20.62 12.38
C ASN A 203 8.30 -19.31 11.80
N GLU A 204 7.50 -18.60 11.00
CA GLU A 204 7.91 -17.35 10.34
C GLU A 204 8.09 -16.21 11.34
N LEU A 205 9.24 -15.53 11.27
CA LEU A 205 9.57 -14.43 12.20
C LEU A 205 8.55 -13.30 12.14
N LYS A 206 8.17 -12.87 10.93
CA LYS A 206 7.18 -11.80 10.74
C LYS A 206 5.81 -12.16 11.34
N ILE A 207 5.44 -13.43 11.26
CA ILE A 207 4.18 -13.94 11.82
C ILE A 207 4.23 -13.94 13.35
N LYS A 208 5.35 -14.37 13.93
CA LYS A 208 5.59 -14.28 15.38
C LYS A 208 5.51 -12.84 15.88
N GLU A 209 6.08 -11.88 15.15
CA GLU A 209 5.99 -10.45 15.47
C GLU A 209 4.54 -9.95 15.44
N CYS A 210 3.75 -10.35 14.43
CA CYS A 210 2.33 -10.00 14.33
C CYS A 210 1.50 -10.57 15.49
N PHE A 211 1.76 -11.81 15.90
CA PHE A 211 1.13 -12.39 17.09
C PHE A 211 1.58 -11.69 18.38
N TYR A 212 2.85 -11.27 18.46
CA TYR A 212 3.35 -10.57 19.64
C TYR A 212 2.68 -9.22 19.82
N ILE A 213 2.57 -8.40 18.77
CA ILE A 213 1.84 -7.13 18.86
C ILE A 213 0.33 -7.34 19.15
N LYS A 214 -0.30 -8.39 18.58
CA LYS A 214 -1.69 -8.77 18.91
C LYS A 214 -1.82 -9.10 20.40
N ARG A 215 -0.86 -9.82 20.97
CA ARG A 215 -0.81 -10.13 22.41
C ARG A 215 -0.67 -8.86 23.24
N CYS A 216 0.24 -7.95 22.89
CA CYS A 216 0.38 -6.66 23.58
C CYS A 216 -0.93 -5.86 23.56
N TYR A 217 -1.62 -5.84 22.42
CA TYR A 217 -2.94 -5.23 22.28
C TYR A 217 -3.99 -5.87 23.22
N LYS A 218 -4.08 -7.20 23.25
CA LYS A 218 -5.03 -7.92 24.12
C LYS A 218 -4.72 -7.76 25.62
N GLN A 219 -3.44 -7.62 25.97
CA GLN A 219 -2.98 -7.45 27.36
C GLN A 219 -2.94 -5.99 27.82
N ASN A 220 -3.38 -5.03 26.99
CA ASN A 220 -3.27 -3.59 27.24
C ASN A 220 -1.82 -3.13 27.55
N ASN A 221 -0.81 -3.82 26.98
CA ASN A 221 0.58 -3.38 27.07
C ASN A 221 0.85 -2.27 26.05
N ILE A 222 0.43 -1.06 26.39
CA ILE A 222 0.40 0.11 25.49
C ILE A 222 1.81 0.54 25.05
N SER A 223 2.74 0.60 26.00
CA SER A 223 4.13 0.99 25.72
C SER A 223 4.76 0.05 24.70
N GLU A 224 4.61 -1.26 24.91
CA GLU A 224 5.17 -2.27 24.03
C GLU A 224 4.46 -2.31 22.68
N PHE A 225 3.14 -2.15 22.65
CA PHE A 225 2.36 -2.01 21.42
C PHE A 225 2.90 -0.89 20.53
N PHE A 226 3.06 0.32 21.08
CA PHE A 226 3.58 1.46 20.30
C PHE A 226 5.07 1.33 19.99
N ARG A 227 5.86 0.64 20.83
CA ARG A 227 7.27 0.32 20.52
C ARG A 227 7.37 -0.60 19.30
N LEU A 228 6.51 -1.61 19.22
CA LEU A 228 6.44 -2.54 18.08
C LEU A 228 5.88 -1.85 16.84
N ALA A 229 4.79 -1.09 16.97
CA ALA A 229 4.16 -0.38 15.85
C ALA A 229 5.14 0.54 15.09
N ARG A 230 6.09 1.17 15.80
CA ARG A 230 7.15 2.01 15.19
C ARG A 230 8.17 1.23 14.35
N LYS A 231 8.29 -0.08 14.53
CA LYS A 231 9.24 -0.95 13.83
C LYS A 231 8.64 -1.71 12.65
N MET A 232 7.31 -1.70 12.54
CA MET A 232 6.59 -2.44 11.51
C MET A 232 6.84 -1.86 10.11
N ASP A 233 6.71 -2.72 9.09
CA ASP A 233 6.70 -2.24 7.71
C ASP A 233 5.50 -1.33 7.43
N PHE A 234 5.58 -0.55 6.36
CA PHE A 234 4.61 0.51 6.06
C PHE A 234 3.16 0.02 5.99
N PHE A 235 2.88 -1.09 5.31
CA PHE A 235 1.51 -1.61 5.19
C PHE A 235 1.02 -2.24 6.49
N SER A 236 1.90 -2.95 7.21
CA SER A 236 1.58 -3.42 8.57
C SER A 236 1.24 -2.26 9.49
N TYR A 237 2.00 -1.15 9.42
CA TYR A 237 1.70 0.09 10.14
C TYR A 237 0.34 0.68 9.76
N CYS A 238 0.01 0.77 8.46
CA CYS A 238 -1.29 1.26 7.98
C CYS A 238 -2.46 0.49 8.59
N ILE A 239 -2.33 -0.84 8.73
CA ILE A 239 -3.34 -1.68 9.39
C ILE A 239 -3.40 -1.37 10.88
N ILE A 240 -2.26 -1.43 11.58
CA ILE A 240 -2.20 -1.27 13.04
C ILE A 240 -2.67 0.13 13.46
N HIS A 241 -2.47 1.15 12.62
CA HIS A 241 -2.94 2.51 12.85
C HIS A 241 -4.44 2.60 13.15
N SER A 242 -5.25 1.71 12.56
CA SER A 242 -6.70 1.63 12.84
C SER A 242 -7.03 1.32 14.30
N TYR A 243 -6.08 0.78 15.07
CA TYR A 243 -6.24 0.47 16.49
C TYR A 243 -5.69 1.55 17.42
N PHE A 244 -4.99 2.58 16.91
CA PHE A 244 -4.30 3.56 17.74
C PHE A 244 -5.23 4.28 18.70
N ASP A 245 -6.37 4.78 18.22
CA ASP A 245 -7.35 5.49 19.03
C ASP A 245 -7.85 4.62 20.18
N LYS A 246 -8.17 3.37 19.88
CA LYS A 246 -8.63 2.40 20.88
C LYS A 246 -7.56 2.06 21.92
N VAL A 247 -6.30 1.92 21.51
CA VAL A 247 -5.19 1.67 22.44
C VAL A 247 -4.89 2.91 23.29
N ARG A 248 -4.93 4.11 22.70
CA ARG A 248 -4.74 5.39 23.40
C ARG A 248 -5.80 5.63 24.46
N LEU A 249 -7.08 5.42 24.11
CA LEU A 249 -8.20 5.55 25.04
C LEU A 249 -8.04 4.60 26.24
N ARG A 250 -7.83 3.31 25.99
CA ARG A 250 -7.54 2.33 27.05
C ARG A 250 -6.35 2.73 27.92
N GLY A 251 -5.30 3.26 27.31
CA GLY A 251 -4.13 3.73 28.04
C GLY A 251 -4.44 4.89 28.96
N MET A 252 -5.18 5.87 28.47
CA MET A 252 -5.59 7.00 29.31
C MET A 252 -6.54 6.58 30.43
N GLU A 253 -7.46 5.64 30.20
CA GLU A 253 -8.31 5.08 31.25
C GLU A 253 -7.49 4.40 32.36
N ILE A 254 -6.45 3.64 31.98
CA ILE A 254 -5.53 3.01 32.93
C ILE A 254 -4.77 4.07 33.71
N TYR A 255 -4.20 5.07 33.04
CA TYR A 255 -3.47 6.15 33.70
C TYR A 255 -4.35 6.97 34.62
N ALA A 256 -5.60 7.23 34.25
CA ALA A 256 -6.55 7.96 35.07
C ALA A 256 -6.94 7.21 36.35
N LYS A 257 -6.92 5.87 36.32
CA LYS A 257 -7.08 5.05 37.52
C LYS A 257 -5.86 5.11 38.43
N CYS A 258 -4.65 5.16 37.87
CA CYS A 258 -3.40 5.09 38.62
C CYS A 258 -2.90 6.44 39.16
N PHE A 259 -3.01 7.52 38.38
CA PHE A 259 -2.47 8.82 38.76
C PHE A 259 -3.45 9.63 39.61
N VAL A 260 -2.90 10.46 40.49
CA VAL A 260 -3.65 11.37 41.39
C VAL A 260 -3.06 12.79 41.38
N GLU A 261 -2.13 13.06 40.47
CA GLU A 261 -1.40 14.31 40.36
C GLU A 261 -1.43 14.84 38.92
N LYS A 262 -0.83 16.02 38.71
CA LYS A 262 -0.69 16.60 37.37
C LYS A 262 0.55 16.01 36.71
N ILE A 263 0.40 15.37 35.56
CA ILE A 263 1.50 14.71 34.84
C ILE A 263 1.80 15.48 33.54
N GLU A 264 3.09 15.64 33.24
CA GLU A 264 3.56 16.33 32.02
C GLU A 264 3.20 15.57 30.73
N GLU A 265 2.82 16.32 29.70
CA GLU A 265 2.44 15.78 28.40
C GLU A 265 3.52 14.92 27.74
N ASN A 266 4.81 15.22 27.98
CA ASN A 266 5.95 14.51 27.39
C ASN A 266 5.94 13.02 27.70
N PHE A 267 5.45 12.66 28.89
CA PHE A 267 5.26 11.27 29.29
C PHE A 267 4.28 10.56 28.35
N PHE A 268 3.11 11.17 28.10
CA PHE A 268 2.07 10.60 27.24
C PHE A 268 2.47 10.64 25.76
N ASN A 269 3.06 11.73 25.29
CA ASN A 269 3.54 11.86 23.92
C ASN A 269 4.55 10.75 23.57
N LYS A 270 5.41 10.36 24.52
CA LYS A 270 6.35 9.24 24.35
C LYS A 270 5.65 7.88 24.38
N ILE A 271 4.79 7.63 25.37
CA ILE A 271 4.21 6.29 25.59
C ILE A 271 3.05 6.00 24.63
N LEU A 272 2.11 6.92 24.50
CA LEU A 272 0.94 6.81 23.62
C LEU A 272 1.23 7.12 22.16
N TRP A 273 2.47 7.56 21.90
CA TRP A 273 2.90 8.08 20.62
C TRP A 273 1.88 9.10 20.12
N THR A 274 1.80 10.28 20.74
CA THR A 274 0.87 11.37 20.37
C THR A 274 1.63 12.67 20.17
N ASN A 275 1.03 13.61 19.42
CA ASN A 275 1.41 15.03 19.50
C ASN A 275 0.45 15.79 20.45
N GLU A 276 0.76 17.06 20.72
CA GLU A 276 -0.03 17.92 21.63
C GLU A 276 -1.51 17.99 21.23
N CYS A 277 -1.81 18.19 19.95
CA CYS A 277 -3.19 18.26 19.45
C CYS A 277 -3.95 16.93 19.62
N GLU A 278 -3.32 15.80 19.30
CA GLU A 278 -3.89 14.46 19.50
C GLU A 278 -4.14 14.19 21.00
N LEU A 279 -3.18 14.56 21.85
CA LEU A 279 -3.27 14.34 23.28
C LEU A 279 -4.37 15.19 23.92
N LYS A 280 -4.45 16.48 23.55
CA LYS A 280 -5.52 17.37 24.02
C LYS A 280 -6.90 16.85 23.65
N SER A 281 -7.08 16.44 22.40
CA SER A 281 -8.34 15.85 21.94
C SER A 281 -8.66 14.53 22.65
N LEU A 282 -7.63 13.72 22.94
CA LEU A 282 -7.80 12.51 23.73
C LEU A 282 -8.26 12.82 25.16
N CYS A 283 -7.69 13.83 25.81
CA CYS A 283 -8.11 14.32 27.13
C CYS A 283 -9.56 14.82 27.12
N GLU A 284 -9.94 15.63 26.13
CA GLU A 284 -11.30 16.14 25.95
C GLU A 284 -12.32 15.00 25.76
N LYS A 285 -11.91 13.91 25.11
CA LYS A 285 -12.76 12.75 24.90
C LYS A 285 -13.06 11.98 26.18
N ILE A 286 -12.15 11.94 27.14
CA ILE A 286 -12.33 11.25 28.43
C ILE A 286 -12.61 12.19 29.61
N ASN A 287 -12.94 13.45 29.30
CA ASN A 287 -13.21 14.52 30.27
C ASN A 287 -12.06 14.81 31.26
N LEU A 288 -10.81 14.74 30.79
CA LEU A 288 -9.64 15.17 31.57
C LEU A 288 -9.25 16.61 31.23
N LYS A 289 -8.89 17.39 32.26
CA LYS A 289 -8.41 18.77 32.09
C LYS A 289 -6.95 18.76 31.63
N PHE A 290 -6.67 19.53 30.58
CA PHE A 290 -5.33 19.73 30.03
C PHE A 290 -4.94 21.21 30.18
N ASN A 291 -4.07 21.52 31.15
CA ASN A 291 -3.63 22.89 31.47
C ASN A 291 -2.10 22.92 31.64
N ASP A 292 -1.44 23.98 31.15
CA ASP A 292 0.01 24.20 31.30
C ASP A 292 0.87 22.99 30.88
N ASN A 293 0.52 22.36 29.76
CA ASN A 293 1.16 21.14 29.24
C ASN A 293 1.15 19.96 30.23
N LYS A 294 0.19 19.97 31.16
CA LYS A 294 -0.03 18.91 32.14
C LYS A 294 -1.47 18.44 32.10
N ILE A 295 -1.64 17.13 32.28
CA ILE A 295 -2.94 16.48 32.41
C ILE A 295 -3.26 16.40 33.90
N ASP A 296 -4.42 16.91 34.28
CA ASP A 296 -4.88 16.92 35.67
C ASP A 296 -5.68 15.65 36.01
N PHE A 297 -5.10 14.77 36.83
CA PHE A 297 -5.75 13.56 37.33
C PHE A 297 -6.33 13.71 38.74
N LYS A 298 -6.40 14.93 39.30
CA LYS A 298 -6.94 15.16 40.66
C LYS A 298 -8.47 15.11 40.70
N ASN A 299 -9.16 15.64 39.68
CA ASN A 299 -10.61 15.66 39.59
C ASN A 299 -11.07 14.64 38.54
N LYS A 300 -11.57 13.49 39.00
CA LYS A 300 -11.85 12.31 38.15
C LYS A 300 -13.33 12.13 37.87
N ASP A 301 -13.91 12.97 37.01
CA ASP A 301 -15.22 12.69 36.41
C ASP A 301 -15.01 12.04 35.04
N LEU A 302 -14.59 10.78 35.04
CA LEU A 302 -14.22 10.06 33.81
C LEU A 302 -15.47 9.53 33.11
N PHE A 303 -15.75 10.07 31.93
CA PHE A 303 -16.72 9.54 30.98
C PHE A 303 -16.29 9.84 29.55
N GLU A 304 -16.64 8.96 28.62
CA GLU A 304 -16.39 9.19 27.20
C GLU A 304 -17.42 10.17 26.64
N ASN A 305 -16.92 11.29 26.13
CA ASN A 305 -17.70 12.30 25.41
C ASN A 305 -17.86 11.93 23.93
N GLU A 306 -18.88 12.51 23.29
CA GLU A 306 -19.10 12.41 21.83
C GLU A 306 -18.02 13.14 21.00
N ASN A 307 -17.03 13.75 21.65
CA ASN A 307 -15.95 14.48 21.00
C ASN A 307 -15.21 13.59 19.98
N ILE A 308 -15.02 14.16 18.79
CA ILE A 308 -14.28 13.51 17.71
C ILE A 308 -12.79 13.62 18.04
N LEU A 309 -12.07 12.49 18.02
CA LEU A 309 -10.62 12.50 18.17
C LEU A 309 -10.00 13.25 16.99
N ILE A 310 -9.14 14.23 17.29
CA ILE A 310 -8.37 14.96 16.30
C ILE A 310 -7.30 14.02 15.74
N LYS A 311 -7.27 13.93 14.42
CA LYS A 311 -6.46 12.98 13.64
C LYS A 311 -5.47 13.73 12.77
N THR A 312 -4.31 14.08 13.30
CA THR A 312 -3.33 14.96 12.63
C THR A 312 -2.24 14.22 11.82
N ARG A 313 -2.25 12.88 11.80
CA ARG A 313 -1.15 12.06 11.24
C ARG A 313 -1.18 11.86 9.73
N LYS A 314 -1.43 12.92 8.97
CA LYS A 314 -1.25 12.92 7.50
C LYS A 314 0.22 12.78 7.06
N GLU A 315 1.17 13.14 7.92
CA GLU A 315 2.57 13.37 7.54
C GLU A 315 3.35 12.12 7.09
N LEU A 316 2.90 10.90 7.40
CA LEU A 316 3.58 9.67 6.95
C LEU A 316 3.37 9.35 5.47
N ILE A 317 2.32 9.89 4.84
CA ILE A 317 2.01 9.63 3.42
C ILE A 317 2.86 10.51 2.50
N TYR A 318 3.26 11.70 2.98
CA TYR A 318 4.02 12.68 2.20
C TYR A 318 5.55 12.49 2.27
N LEU A 319 6.06 11.67 3.19
CA LEU A 319 7.51 11.55 3.43
C LEU A 319 8.28 10.73 2.38
N THR A 320 7.62 10.10 1.42
CA THR A 320 8.28 9.56 0.23
C THR A 320 7.30 9.53 -0.94
N HIS A 321 7.69 10.13 -2.06
CA HIS A 321 7.10 9.92 -3.40
C HIS A 321 6.56 8.49 -3.60
N PRO A 322 5.48 8.32 -4.40
CA PRO A 322 4.66 7.11 -4.55
C PRO A 322 5.44 5.91 -5.11
N SER A 323 6.30 5.39 -4.26
CA SER A 323 6.95 4.08 -4.34
C SER A 323 6.02 3.01 -3.77
N ILE A 324 4.80 3.39 -3.38
CA ILE A 324 3.84 2.62 -2.58
C ILE A 324 3.06 1.62 -3.44
N MET A 325 3.10 1.74 -4.77
CA MET A 325 2.67 0.68 -5.70
C MET A 325 3.84 -0.10 -6.28
N ILE A 326 5.00 -0.08 -5.63
CA ILE A 326 6.13 -0.93 -6.01
C ILE A 326 6.06 -2.22 -5.19
N TYR A 327 5.70 -3.30 -5.88
CA TYR A 327 5.36 -4.60 -5.30
C TYR A 327 6.52 -5.23 -4.51
N PHE A 328 6.22 -5.90 -3.41
CA PHE A 328 7.21 -6.74 -2.72
C PHE A 328 7.75 -7.79 -3.70
N GLY A 329 9.05 -7.75 -3.99
CA GLY A 329 9.71 -8.64 -4.93
C GLY A 329 9.99 -8.08 -6.34
N ASP A 330 9.36 -6.96 -6.72
CA ASP A 330 9.62 -6.31 -8.00
C ASP A 330 11.02 -5.70 -8.05
N ILE A 331 11.59 -5.62 -9.25
CA ILE A 331 12.97 -5.16 -9.42
C ILE A 331 13.16 -3.75 -8.87
N ASP A 332 12.12 -2.91 -9.01
CA ASP A 332 12.10 -1.56 -8.49
C ASP A 332 12.05 -1.55 -6.96
N TYR A 333 11.39 -2.51 -6.30
CA TYR A 333 11.40 -2.66 -4.83
C TYR A 333 12.78 -3.09 -4.32
N LYS A 334 13.42 -4.04 -5.01
CA LYS A 334 14.79 -4.50 -4.68
C LYS A 334 15.80 -3.38 -4.89
N ILE A 335 15.70 -2.64 -6.00
CA ILE A 335 16.54 -1.49 -6.30
C ILE A 335 16.33 -0.39 -5.25
N PHE A 336 15.08 -0.08 -4.89
CA PHE A 336 14.78 0.96 -3.91
C PHE A 336 15.23 0.59 -2.50
N LYS A 337 15.07 -0.68 -2.08
CA LYS A 337 15.61 -1.20 -0.82
C LYS A 337 17.14 -1.05 -0.75
N ILE A 338 17.84 -1.42 -1.83
CA ILE A 338 19.30 -1.27 -1.92
C ILE A 338 19.71 0.21 -1.88
N ILE A 339 19.04 1.09 -2.63
CA ILE A 339 19.33 2.54 -2.64
C ILE A 339 19.07 3.15 -1.27
N ARG A 340 17.96 2.82 -0.62
CA ARG A 340 17.60 3.30 0.72
C ARG A 340 18.60 2.80 1.76
N ASP A 341 18.97 1.53 1.75
CA ASP A 341 19.94 0.96 2.69
C ASP A 341 21.34 1.57 2.48
N LEU A 342 21.74 1.86 1.24
CA LEU A 342 22.97 2.60 0.92
C LEU A 342 22.91 4.07 1.37
N PHE A 343 21.76 4.73 1.23
CA PHE A 343 21.55 6.11 1.67
C PHE A 343 21.56 6.23 3.20
N ILE A 344 20.90 5.30 3.89
CA ILE A 344 20.89 5.19 5.36
C ILE A 344 22.31 4.92 5.87
N ARG A 345 23.05 3.98 5.27
CA ARG A 345 24.47 3.75 5.63
C ARG A 345 25.34 4.99 5.41
N ARG A 346 25.15 5.74 4.32
CA ARG A 346 25.92 6.97 4.06
C ARG A 346 25.54 8.17 4.94
N LYS A 347 24.28 8.32 5.33
CA LYS A 347 23.82 9.48 6.14
C LYS A 347 23.85 9.24 7.64
N ILE A 348 23.72 8.01 8.13
CA ILE A 348 23.62 7.74 9.57
C ILE A 348 24.93 7.23 10.16
N GLN A 349 25.79 6.56 9.38
CA GLN A 349 27.08 6.08 9.86
C GLN A 349 28.09 7.20 10.24
N PRO A 350 28.10 8.40 9.61
CA PRO A 350 28.97 9.50 10.06
C PRO A 350 28.52 10.14 11.38
N PHE A 351 27.26 9.98 11.79
CA PHE A 351 26.73 10.59 13.02
C PHE A 351 27.07 9.80 14.30
N PHE A 352 27.52 8.54 14.17
CA PHE A 352 27.92 7.70 15.30
C PHE A 352 29.44 7.53 15.45
N SER A 353 30.25 8.12 14.58
CA SER A 353 31.72 8.14 14.70
C SER A 353 32.22 9.57 14.95
N SER A 354 32.19 10.00 16.21
CA SER A 354 32.72 11.30 16.64
C SER A 354 34.25 11.35 16.61
N LYS A 355 34.79 12.50 16.13
CA LYS A 355 35.91 13.33 16.67
C LYS A 355 37.07 13.68 15.73
N LYS A 356 37.43 14.98 15.83
CA LYS A 356 38.68 15.71 15.48
C LYS A 356 38.91 16.00 13.98
N SER A 357 39.49 17.10 13.51
CA SER A 357 39.68 18.51 13.93
C SER A 357 40.54 19.19 12.82
N GLU A 358 40.29 20.48 12.53
CA GLU A 358 41.21 21.53 11.99
C GLU A 358 41.74 21.59 10.52
N ILE A 359 41.42 22.75 9.88
CA ILE A 359 42.20 23.76 9.08
C ILE A 359 43.10 23.26 7.91
N ILE A 360 43.02 23.76 6.66
CA ILE A 360 43.78 24.90 6.06
C ILE A 360 43.23 25.27 4.63
N ASN A 361 43.42 26.56 4.27
CA ASN A 361 43.03 27.30 3.07
C ASN A 361 43.66 26.90 1.70
N LEU A 362 42.85 27.15 0.65
CA LEU A 362 43.10 27.65 -0.73
C LEU A 362 44.27 27.11 -1.60
N GLU A 363 43.94 26.56 -2.79
CA GLU A 363 44.52 26.95 -4.11
C GLU A 363 43.75 26.35 -5.33
N LYS A 364 43.83 27.03 -6.48
CA LYS A 364 43.16 26.73 -7.78
C LYS A 364 43.85 25.61 -8.59
N PRO A 365 43.20 25.03 -9.61
CA PRO A 365 43.38 23.64 -10.02
C PRO A 365 44.60 23.40 -10.93
N LYS A 366 45.34 22.32 -10.68
CA LYS A 366 46.31 21.76 -11.64
C LYS A 366 45.78 20.46 -12.24
N LYS A 367 45.89 20.35 -13.57
CA LYS A 367 45.60 19.13 -14.36
C LYS A 367 46.51 17.99 -13.89
N ILE A 368 45.95 16.80 -13.63
CA ILE A 368 46.72 15.58 -13.42
C ILE A 368 46.21 14.48 -14.36
N LYS A 369 47.16 13.86 -15.06
CA LYS A 369 47.03 12.66 -15.91
C LYS A 369 46.60 11.46 -15.06
N PHE A 370 45.73 10.60 -15.59
CA PHE A 370 45.32 9.37 -14.94
C PHE A 370 46.53 8.43 -14.75
N ALA A 371 47.01 8.34 -13.51
CA ALA A 371 47.85 7.25 -13.04
C ALA A 371 46.97 6.19 -12.38
N ILE A 372 47.45 4.95 -12.43
CA ILE A 372 46.81 3.73 -11.97
C ILE A 372 46.37 3.84 -10.50
N PHE A 373 45.15 3.33 -10.24
CA PHE A 373 44.38 3.28 -9.00
C PHE A 373 45.16 3.49 -7.69
N SER A 374 44.88 4.60 -7.01
CA SER A 374 45.27 4.84 -5.63
C SER A 374 44.04 5.16 -4.77
N SER A 375 43.58 4.15 -4.02
CA SER A 375 42.48 4.15 -3.04
C SER A 375 41.04 3.84 -3.52
N GLU A 376 40.35 2.99 -2.75
CA GLU A 376 38.94 2.60 -2.96
C GLU A 376 37.97 3.79 -2.91
N SER A 377 38.32 4.85 -2.16
CA SER A 377 37.44 6.00 -1.96
C SER A 377 37.31 6.88 -3.22
N GLU A 378 38.39 7.03 -3.99
CA GLU A 378 38.39 7.79 -5.26
C GLU A 378 37.67 7.02 -6.37
N THR A 379 37.87 5.70 -6.41
CA THR A 379 37.21 4.81 -7.38
C THR A 379 35.68 4.80 -7.22
N LEU A 380 35.17 4.81 -5.98
CA LEU A 380 33.73 4.89 -5.68
C LEU A 380 33.12 6.24 -6.04
N LYS A 381 33.88 7.33 -5.90
CA LYS A 381 33.43 8.69 -6.23
C LYS A 381 33.33 8.87 -7.75
N ASP A 382 34.24 8.27 -8.50
CA ASP A 382 34.22 8.28 -9.96
C ASP A 382 33.16 7.37 -10.54
N ILE A 383 32.93 6.17 -9.98
CA ILE A 383 31.79 5.31 -10.35
C ILE A 383 30.46 6.02 -10.06
N TYR A 384 30.34 6.70 -8.91
CA TYR A 384 29.18 7.51 -8.58
C TYR A 384 28.97 8.65 -9.58
N ASN A 385 30.02 9.38 -9.96
CA ASN A 385 29.94 10.47 -10.95
C ASN A 385 29.58 9.96 -12.35
N VAL A 386 30.05 8.76 -12.73
CA VAL A 386 29.69 8.12 -14.01
C VAL A 386 28.22 7.69 -14.00
N ILE A 387 27.74 7.06 -12.92
CA ILE A 387 26.33 6.68 -12.78
C ILE A 387 25.42 7.91 -12.73
N LEU A 388 25.81 8.96 -12.00
CA LEU A 388 25.07 10.22 -11.95
C LEU A 388 25.04 10.91 -13.31
N LYS A 389 26.15 10.93 -14.07
CA LYS A 389 26.18 11.43 -15.45
C LYS A 389 25.31 10.59 -16.38
N ILE A 390 25.30 9.26 -16.25
CA ILE A 390 24.44 8.38 -17.06
C ILE A 390 22.97 8.64 -16.72
N TYR A 391 22.64 8.80 -15.44
CA TYR A 391 21.29 9.06 -14.96
C TYR A 391 20.79 10.45 -15.37
N CYS A 392 21.59 11.51 -15.17
CA CYS A 392 21.28 12.86 -15.64
C CYS A 392 21.21 12.96 -17.17
N LYS A 393 22.03 12.20 -17.91
CA LYS A 393 21.98 12.13 -19.38
C LYS A 393 20.78 11.31 -19.88
N ALA A 394 20.33 10.32 -19.11
CA ALA A 394 19.09 9.58 -19.36
C ALA A 394 17.85 10.44 -19.08
N ILE A 395 17.84 11.22 -18.00
CA ILE A 395 16.73 12.12 -17.66
C ILE A 395 16.64 13.31 -18.61
N SER A 396 17.76 13.93 -18.98
CA SER A 396 17.78 15.05 -19.93
C SER A 396 17.39 14.67 -21.36
N THR A 397 17.38 13.38 -21.72
CA THR A 397 16.91 12.89 -23.03
C THR A 397 15.46 12.37 -23.03
N ILE A 398 14.79 12.38 -21.88
CA ILE A 398 13.36 12.01 -21.74
C ILE A 398 12.42 13.15 -22.17
N PHE A 399 12.91 14.39 -22.30
CA PHE A 399 12.09 15.56 -22.63
C PHE A 399 12.04 15.99 -24.11
N LEU A 400 12.51 15.18 -25.07
CA LEU A 400 12.37 15.52 -26.49
C LEU A 400 11.84 14.36 -27.35
N SER A 401 10.82 14.73 -28.12
CA SER A 401 9.94 13.96 -29.00
C SER A 401 10.69 13.09 -30.01
N ASP A 402 10.48 11.77 -29.96
CA ASP A 402 10.21 10.86 -31.09
C ASP A 402 10.37 9.39 -30.62
N LEU A 403 9.34 8.54 -30.75
CA LEU A 403 9.19 7.27 -30.02
C LEU A 403 9.70 6.04 -30.80
N HIS A 404 9.65 6.05 -32.14
CA HIS A 404 9.83 4.82 -32.94
C HIS A 404 11.29 4.39 -33.16
N LYS A 405 12.24 5.33 -33.27
CA LYS A 405 13.68 4.99 -33.32
C LYS A 405 14.23 4.53 -31.95
N LYS A 406 13.47 4.72 -30.85
CA LYS A 406 13.93 4.51 -29.47
C LYS A 406 13.75 3.09 -28.94
N ILE A 407 12.84 2.27 -29.46
CA ILE A 407 12.63 0.89 -28.96
C ILE A 407 13.87 0.01 -29.24
N ILE A 408 14.45 0.12 -30.44
CA ILE A 408 15.62 -0.67 -30.86
C ILE A 408 16.90 -0.27 -30.10
N ILE A 409 17.05 1.01 -29.74
CA ILE A 409 18.19 1.50 -28.95
C ILE A 409 18.02 1.14 -27.46
N PHE A 410 16.78 1.13 -26.95
CA PHE A 410 16.46 0.78 -25.57
C PHE A 410 16.76 -0.71 -25.29
N GLU A 411 16.43 -1.61 -26.22
CA GLU A 411 16.78 -3.03 -26.08
C GLU A 411 18.29 -3.29 -26.10
N LYS A 412 19.04 -2.64 -27.01
CA LYS A 412 20.50 -2.75 -27.05
C LYS A 412 21.17 -2.21 -25.78
N LYS A 413 20.65 -1.12 -25.20
CA LYS A 413 21.17 -0.54 -23.94
C LYS A 413 20.79 -1.35 -22.69
N LYS A 414 19.62 -2.02 -22.68
CA LYS A 414 19.19 -2.95 -21.63
C LYS A 414 20.06 -4.22 -21.57
N ASN A 415 20.55 -4.68 -22.73
CA ASN A 415 21.50 -5.79 -22.79
C ASN A 415 22.90 -5.40 -22.29
N LEU A 416 23.35 -4.17 -22.57
CA LEU A 416 24.62 -3.67 -22.07
C LEU A 416 24.61 -3.44 -20.55
N SER A 417 23.53 -2.88 -20.00
CA SER A 417 23.37 -2.73 -18.55
C SER A 417 23.22 -4.08 -17.84
N ARG A 418 22.53 -5.06 -18.45
CA ARG A 418 22.54 -6.45 -17.95
C ARG A 418 23.94 -7.06 -17.96
N LYS A 419 24.71 -6.93 -19.05
CA LYS A 419 26.09 -7.43 -19.12
C LYS A 419 27.00 -6.77 -18.08
N ILE A 420 26.86 -5.47 -17.86
CA ILE A 420 27.64 -4.74 -16.84
C ILE A 420 27.23 -5.21 -15.43
N CYS A 421 25.94 -5.37 -15.14
CA CYS A 421 25.48 -5.92 -13.86
C CYS A 421 25.95 -7.37 -13.65
N TYR A 422 25.95 -8.22 -14.68
CA TYR A 422 26.50 -9.57 -14.61
C TYR A 422 28.01 -9.56 -14.38
N CYS A 423 28.78 -8.70 -15.04
CA CYS A 423 30.22 -8.56 -14.77
C CYS A 423 30.49 -8.04 -13.35
N ILE A 424 29.69 -7.12 -12.83
CA ILE A 424 29.82 -6.62 -11.46
C ILE A 424 29.45 -7.71 -10.44
N LEU A 425 28.41 -8.51 -10.70
CA LEU A 425 28.06 -9.68 -9.89
C LEU A 425 29.12 -10.78 -9.93
N ASP A 426 29.69 -11.07 -11.10
CA ASP A 426 30.75 -12.09 -11.27
C ASP A 426 32.05 -11.66 -10.59
N LEU A 427 32.37 -10.36 -10.57
CA LEU A 427 33.48 -9.79 -9.80
C LEU A 427 33.23 -9.79 -8.28
N TYR A 428 31.96 -9.71 -7.85
CA TYR A 428 31.58 -9.77 -6.44
C TYR A 428 31.58 -11.20 -5.89
N ILE A 429 31.20 -12.18 -6.73
CA ILE A 429 31.18 -13.61 -6.40
C ILE A 429 32.61 -14.17 -6.37
N LYS A 430 33.53 -13.68 -7.20
CA LYS A 430 34.93 -14.14 -7.23
C LYS A 430 35.85 -13.55 -6.15
N LYS A 431 35.33 -12.71 -5.24
CA LYS A 431 36.08 -12.13 -4.11
C LYS A 431 35.58 -12.56 -2.72
N TYR A 432 34.76 -13.61 -2.67
CA TYR A 432 34.41 -14.35 -1.45
C TYR A 432 34.54 -15.85 -1.68
#